data_AF-A0A6V7XE00-F1
#
_entry.id   AF-A0A6V7XE00-F1
#
_cell.length_a   1.000
_cell.length_b   1.000
_cell.length_c   1.000
_cell.angle_alpha   90.00
_cell.angle_beta   90.00
_cell.angle_gamma   90.00
#
_symmetry.space_group_name_H-M   'P 1'
#
loop_
_entity.id
_entity.type
_entity.pdbx_description
1 polymer ?
#
loop_
_entity_poly.entity_id
_entity_poly.type
_entity_poly.pdbx_seq_one_letter_code
_entity_poly.pdbx_strand_id
1 'polypeptide(L)'
;MQSNSFKQCKVCETKENVCFHYGVITCRACGAFFRRYLENEKKSKYNKCKCLQKQLLLKESKIERSWEKCKSCRLDKCFSVGMKKLEIGYLRKDICREAMDEERNEINLPNPTIVDTTIKDLQQINSTLPIIEAKKRIMHAFDDLDDIFLKGPILFEEIISSNFNIFRLTGNFSPNTSPIPFDELKSWKAFFENNMMLNERFHKYFLVDRLLCVGIAKSLPVFEKLTLSDQIAHLRQICHLFICFTNTYLAWELGFETWARKDYVGPALAIMNNNVYLHDEKMLEWADYSFTKSVVHFKRATLTSVEFALLIAIIFTKSDAEGLSVEGKELLYNESVKYTNILLRYNQRRLGLIEGAQRLDECFRLINRSIENEYTTKLMLSHQLKYYSMDVNHFKDSDILKKLLERRD
;
A
#
# COMPACT_ATOMS: atom_id res chain seq x y z
N MET A 1 -30.22 5.28 25.16
CA MET A 1 -31.38 4.58 24.54
C MET A 1 -32.01 5.53 23.53
N GLN A 2 -31.79 5.31 22.23
CA GLN A 2 -32.47 6.05 21.15
C GLN A 2 -33.36 5.08 20.37
N SER A 3 -34.58 5.54 20.07
CA SER A 3 -35.73 4.82 19.54
C SER A 3 -35.51 4.28 18.11
N ASN A 4 -35.61 2.95 17.95
CA ASN A 4 -35.74 2.30 16.64
C ASN A 4 -37.15 2.53 16.09
N SER A 5 -37.31 3.36 15.06
CA SER A 5 -38.61 3.49 14.38
C SER A 5 -38.83 2.26 13.48
N PHE A 6 -39.89 1.49 13.77
CA PHE A 6 -40.25 0.33 12.97
C PHE A 6 -40.66 0.79 11.56
N LYS A 7 -39.84 0.49 10.54
CA LYS A 7 -40.18 0.73 9.13
C LYS A 7 -41.36 -0.18 8.72
N GLN A 8 -42.38 0.35 8.06
CA GLN A 8 -43.55 -0.40 7.54
C GLN A 8 -43.64 -0.25 6.01
N CYS A 9 -44.24 -1.23 5.33
CA CYS A 9 -44.45 -1.22 3.88
C CYS A 9 -45.32 -0.02 3.47
N LYS A 10 -44.83 0.82 2.55
CA LYS A 10 -45.60 2.00 2.12
C LYS A 10 -46.80 1.68 1.23
N VAL A 11 -46.89 0.47 0.67
CA VAL A 11 -48.00 0.05 -0.19
C VAL A 11 -49.12 -0.63 0.61
N CYS A 12 -48.77 -1.60 1.46
CA CYS A 12 -49.74 -2.42 2.18
C CYS A 12 -49.62 -2.40 3.70
N GLU A 13 -48.78 -1.52 4.24
CA GLU A 13 -48.64 -1.21 5.67
C GLU A 13 -48.19 -2.36 6.58
N THR A 14 -47.97 -3.57 6.03
CA THR A 14 -47.34 -4.66 6.77
C THR A 14 -45.94 -4.26 7.27
N LYS A 15 -45.59 -4.73 8.46
CA LYS A 15 -44.27 -4.55 9.08
C LYS A 15 -43.34 -5.73 8.79
N GLU A 16 -43.85 -6.81 8.21
CA GLU A 16 -43.11 -8.03 7.94
C GLU A 16 -42.36 -7.95 6.61
N ASN A 17 -41.10 -8.44 6.60
CA ASN A 17 -40.27 -8.61 5.41
C ASN A 17 -40.17 -7.36 4.55
N VAL A 18 -39.99 -6.20 5.19
CA VAL A 18 -39.91 -4.89 4.56
C VAL A 18 -38.47 -4.48 4.27
N CYS A 19 -38.23 -4.03 3.05
CA CYS A 19 -36.92 -3.64 2.55
C CYS A 19 -37.08 -2.67 1.37
N PHE A 20 -35.98 -2.21 0.77
CA PHE A 20 -36.07 -1.30 -0.38
C PHE A 20 -36.31 -2.09 -1.66
N HIS A 21 -37.42 -1.79 -2.34
CA HIS A 21 -37.74 -2.29 -3.67
C HIS A 21 -38.18 -1.14 -4.58
N TYR A 22 -37.60 -1.04 -5.77
CA TYR A 22 -37.98 -0.07 -6.80
C TYR A 22 -38.00 1.38 -6.29
N GLY A 23 -37.06 1.71 -5.39
CA GLY A 23 -36.89 3.04 -4.81
C GLY A 23 -37.72 3.34 -3.55
N VAL A 24 -38.53 2.40 -3.05
CA VAL A 24 -39.43 2.61 -1.90
C VAL A 24 -39.33 1.46 -0.88
N ILE A 25 -39.49 1.77 0.40
CA ILE A 25 -39.62 0.74 1.45
C ILE A 25 -40.96 0.01 1.28
N THR A 26 -40.90 -1.25 0.86
CA THR A 26 -42.08 -2.11 0.67
C THR A 26 -41.80 -3.53 1.15
N CYS A 27 -42.85 -4.33 1.35
CA CYS A 27 -42.67 -5.75 1.65
C CYS A 27 -42.36 -6.56 0.38
N ARG A 28 -41.76 -7.74 0.56
CA ARG A 28 -41.44 -8.68 -0.54
C ARG A 28 -42.61 -8.94 -1.48
N ALA A 29 -43.83 -9.05 -0.96
CA ALA A 29 -45.02 -9.27 -1.78
C ALA A 29 -45.36 -8.09 -2.71
N CYS A 30 -45.19 -6.85 -2.23
CA CYS A 30 -45.40 -5.64 -3.03
C CYS A 30 -44.28 -5.42 -4.05
N GLY A 31 -43.02 -5.69 -3.67
CA GLY A 31 -41.89 -5.68 -4.61
C GLY A 31 -42.09 -6.69 -5.74
N ALA A 32 -42.42 -7.94 -5.42
CA ALA A 32 -42.68 -8.98 -6.42
C ALA A 32 -43.93 -8.71 -7.27
N PHE A 33 -44.94 -8.02 -6.74
CA PHE A 33 -46.10 -7.58 -7.50
C PHE A 33 -45.71 -6.54 -8.56
N PHE A 34 -44.93 -5.52 -8.17
CA PHE A 34 -44.49 -4.45 -9.08
C PHE A 34 -43.52 -4.97 -10.15
N ARG A 35 -42.61 -5.88 -9.79
CA ARG A 35 -41.74 -6.59 -10.75
C ARG A 35 -42.53 -7.27 -11.86
N ARG A 36 -43.53 -8.07 -11.49
CA ARG A 36 -44.37 -8.83 -12.42
C ARG A 36 -45.18 -7.92 -13.35
N TYR A 37 -45.54 -6.72 -12.89
CA TYR A 37 -46.14 -5.70 -13.74
C TYR A 37 -45.11 -5.17 -14.76
N LEU A 38 -43.92 -4.76 -14.34
CA LEU A 38 -42.87 -4.26 -15.25
C LEU A 38 -42.48 -5.27 -16.33
N GLU A 39 -42.44 -6.56 -15.99
CA GLU A 39 -42.16 -7.66 -16.94
C GLU A 39 -43.33 -7.92 -17.91
N ASN A 40 -44.55 -7.50 -17.58
CA ASN A 40 -45.78 -7.81 -18.31
C ASN A 40 -46.63 -6.57 -18.61
N GLU A 41 -46.01 -5.39 -18.74
CA GLU A 41 -46.65 -4.07 -18.82
C GLU A 41 -47.76 -3.98 -19.89
N LYS A 42 -47.65 -4.80 -20.94
CA LYS A 42 -48.59 -4.90 -22.07
C LYS A 42 -49.83 -5.79 -21.82
N LYS A 43 -50.02 -6.42 -20.64
CA LYS A 43 -51.16 -7.32 -20.34
C LYS A 43 -52.33 -6.61 -19.64
N SER A 44 -53.54 -6.72 -20.20
CA SER A 44 -54.77 -6.02 -19.74
C SER A 44 -55.25 -6.32 -18.31
N LYS A 45 -54.69 -7.34 -17.64
CA LYS A 45 -55.13 -7.78 -16.29
C LYS A 45 -54.75 -6.82 -15.16
N TYR A 46 -53.77 -5.94 -15.35
CA TYR A 46 -53.38 -4.91 -14.37
C TYR A 46 -54.08 -3.56 -14.60
N ASN A 47 -54.49 -3.29 -15.85
CA ASN A 47 -55.10 -2.01 -16.26
C ASN A 47 -56.64 -2.01 -16.22
N LYS A 48 -57.26 -3.15 -15.88
CA LYS A 48 -58.72 -3.27 -15.75
C LYS A 48 -59.12 -3.21 -14.28
N CYS A 49 -59.48 -2.02 -13.81
CA CYS A 49 -60.05 -1.85 -12.48
C CYS A 49 -61.52 -2.30 -12.44
N LYS A 50 -61.83 -3.33 -11.66
CA LYS A 50 -63.23 -3.74 -11.39
C LYS A 50 -63.90 -2.88 -10.30
N CYS A 51 -63.14 -2.01 -9.64
CA CYS A 51 -63.65 -1.12 -8.59
C CYS A 51 -64.27 0.16 -9.16
N LEU A 52 -63.86 0.58 -10.37
CA LEU A 52 -64.39 1.76 -11.06
C LEU A 52 -65.87 1.62 -11.43
N GLN A 53 -66.34 0.40 -11.72
CA GLN A 53 -67.76 0.13 -11.97
C GLN A 53 -68.65 0.34 -10.73
N LYS A 54 -68.04 0.60 -9.57
CA LYS A 54 -68.68 0.82 -8.26
C LYS A 54 -68.44 2.22 -7.69
N GLN A 55 -67.87 3.15 -8.47
CA GLN A 55 -67.54 4.51 -8.03
C GLN A 55 -68.76 5.43 -7.84
N LEU A 56 -69.95 5.04 -8.33
CA LEU A 56 -71.17 5.85 -8.18
C LEU A 56 -71.99 5.56 -6.91
N LEU A 57 -71.61 4.60 -6.05
CA LEU A 57 -72.52 4.11 -5.00
C LEU A 57 -71.92 3.85 -3.60
N LEU A 58 -70.66 4.19 -3.30
CA LEU A 58 -70.08 3.89 -1.99
C LEU A 58 -69.32 5.07 -1.37
N LYS A 59 -69.68 5.40 -0.11
CA LYS A 59 -69.06 6.41 0.76
C LYS A 59 -67.54 6.22 0.88
N GLU A 60 -66.84 7.35 1.01
CA GLU A 60 -65.38 7.54 0.99
C GLU A 60 -64.57 6.54 1.84
N SER A 61 -65.10 6.08 2.98
CA SER A 61 -64.39 5.18 3.90
C SER A 61 -64.24 3.72 3.45
N LYS A 62 -65.00 3.26 2.45
CA LYS A 62 -64.81 1.89 1.86
C LYS A 62 -63.81 1.86 0.70
N ILE A 63 -63.30 3.02 0.29
CA ILE A 63 -62.36 3.17 -0.84
C ILE A 63 -60.91 2.93 -0.40
N GLU A 64 -60.57 3.26 0.86
CA GLU A 64 -59.19 3.32 1.38
C GLU A 64 -58.41 1.99 1.39
N ARG A 65 -59.06 0.83 1.28
CA ARG A 65 -58.39 -0.49 1.23
C ARG A 65 -58.68 -1.31 -0.03
N SER A 66 -59.17 -0.68 -1.09
CA SER A 66 -59.41 -1.37 -2.37
C SER A 66 -58.15 -2.00 -2.98
N TRP A 67 -56.96 -1.47 -2.65
CA TRP A 67 -55.65 -1.99 -3.04
C TRP A 67 -55.34 -3.39 -2.45
N GLU A 68 -56.03 -3.84 -1.40
CA GLU A 68 -55.86 -5.20 -0.86
C GLU A 68 -56.48 -6.26 -1.78
N LYS A 69 -57.53 -5.90 -2.52
CA LYS A 69 -58.38 -6.84 -3.29
C LYS A 69 -58.31 -6.62 -4.80
N CYS A 70 -57.91 -5.43 -5.26
CA CYS A 70 -57.85 -5.07 -6.67
C CYS A 70 -56.41 -4.85 -7.14
N LYS A 71 -56.00 -5.57 -8.20
CA LYS A 71 -54.66 -5.45 -8.79
C LYS A 71 -54.42 -4.06 -9.37
N SER A 72 -55.42 -3.43 -10.00
CA SER A 72 -55.29 -2.06 -10.53
C SER A 72 -55.06 -1.06 -9.41
N CYS A 73 -55.90 -1.06 -8.36
CA CYS A 73 -55.75 -0.14 -7.24
C CYS A 73 -54.45 -0.36 -6.45
N ARG A 74 -53.96 -1.60 -6.38
CA ARG A 74 -52.64 -1.91 -5.78
C ARG A 74 -51.49 -1.35 -6.61
N LEU A 75 -51.59 -1.45 -7.93
CA LEU A 75 -50.60 -0.87 -8.84
C LEU A 75 -50.60 0.66 -8.76
N ASP A 76 -51.77 1.29 -8.75
CA ASP A 76 -51.92 2.74 -8.55
C ASP A 76 -51.27 3.17 -7.23
N LYS A 77 -51.48 2.39 -6.16
CA LYS A 77 -50.82 2.64 -4.87
C LYS A 77 -49.29 2.51 -4.97
N CYS A 78 -48.75 1.50 -5.65
CA CYS A 78 -47.31 1.35 -5.88
C CYS A 78 -46.70 2.60 -6.54
N PHE A 79 -47.34 3.11 -7.60
CA PHE A 79 -46.90 4.35 -8.26
C PHE A 79 -47.04 5.56 -7.35
N SER A 80 -48.16 5.68 -6.61
CA SER A 80 -48.41 6.82 -5.72
C SER A 80 -47.37 6.95 -4.60
N VAL A 81 -46.78 5.84 -4.15
CA VAL A 81 -45.72 5.86 -3.14
C VAL A 81 -44.32 5.99 -3.74
N GLY A 82 -44.21 6.13 -5.06
CA GLY A 82 -42.98 6.43 -5.78
C GLY A 82 -42.23 5.22 -6.35
N MET A 83 -42.85 4.04 -6.43
CA MET A 83 -42.20 2.90 -7.09
C MET A 83 -42.07 3.17 -8.60
N LYS A 84 -40.86 3.00 -9.14
CA LYS A 84 -40.59 3.20 -10.58
C LYS A 84 -39.56 2.18 -11.08
N LYS A 85 -39.55 1.94 -12.40
CA LYS A 85 -38.50 1.12 -13.03
C LYS A 85 -37.16 1.82 -12.83
N LEU A 86 -36.20 1.11 -12.25
CA LEU A 86 -34.86 1.63 -11.98
C LEU A 86 -33.94 1.31 -13.17
N GLU A 87 -33.11 2.28 -13.57
CA GLU A 87 -32.05 2.07 -14.57
C GLU A 87 -30.88 1.28 -13.96
N ILE A 88 -30.04 0.67 -14.82
CA ILE A 88 -28.97 -0.28 -14.45
C ILE A 88 -28.05 0.25 -13.32
N GLY A 89 -27.83 1.57 -13.24
CA GLY A 89 -27.03 2.20 -12.17
C GLY A 89 -27.68 2.26 -10.78
N TYR A 90 -29.00 2.09 -10.67
CA TYR A 90 -29.76 2.19 -9.41
C TYR A 90 -30.02 0.83 -8.74
N LEU A 91 -29.68 -0.30 -9.37
CA LEU A 91 -29.85 -1.65 -8.80
C LEU A 91 -29.11 -1.88 -7.47
N ARG A 92 -28.09 -1.07 -7.13
CA ARG A 92 -27.38 -1.15 -5.84
C ARG A 92 -28.24 -0.78 -4.63
N LYS A 93 -29.42 -0.17 -4.83
CA LYS A 93 -30.31 0.30 -3.74
C LYS A 93 -31.51 -0.60 -3.45
N ASP A 94 -31.76 -1.63 -4.25
CA ASP A 94 -32.77 -2.66 -3.94
C ASP A 94 -32.18 -3.67 -2.95
N ILE A 95 -32.01 -3.26 -1.70
CA ILE A 95 -31.39 -4.08 -0.65
C ILE A 95 -32.51 -4.80 0.11
N CYS A 96 -32.73 -6.06 -0.26
CA CYS A 96 -33.55 -7.00 0.49
C CYS A 96 -32.69 -8.21 0.84
N ARG A 97 -32.23 -8.26 2.10
CA ARG A 97 -31.62 -9.48 2.64
C ARG A 97 -32.74 -10.49 2.92
N GLU A 98 -32.51 -11.72 2.45
CA GLU A 98 -33.18 -12.99 2.80
C GLU A 98 -34.37 -13.44 1.94
N ALA A 99 -34.10 -14.29 0.95
CA ALA A 99 -34.24 -15.74 1.13
C ALA A 99 -33.15 -16.42 0.29
N MET A 100 -32.15 -16.95 0.99
CA MET A 100 -31.43 -18.15 0.58
C MET A 100 -32.45 -19.29 0.65
N ASP A 101 -32.56 -20.06 -0.42
CA ASP A 101 -32.93 -21.48 -0.48
C ASP A 101 -33.30 -21.73 -1.94
N GLU A 102 -32.57 -22.65 -2.56
CA GLU A 102 -32.52 -23.02 -3.99
C GLU A 102 -31.35 -22.39 -4.77
N GLU A 103 -30.34 -23.25 -4.99
CA GLU A 103 -29.06 -23.07 -5.69
C GLU A 103 -28.08 -22.05 -5.11
N ARG A 104 -27.86 -22.14 -3.79
CA ARG A 104 -26.47 -22.09 -3.33
C ARG A 104 -25.84 -23.45 -3.64
N ASN A 105 -25.10 -23.52 -4.74
CA ASN A 105 -23.80 -24.16 -4.60
C ASN A 105 -23.08 -23.34 -3.54
N GLU A 106 -23.23 -23.74 -2.27
CA GLU A 106 -22.27 -23.38 -1.26
C GLU A 106 -20.94 -23.82 -1.85
N ILE A 107 -20.15 -22.86 -2.33
CA ILE A 107 -18.73 -22.97 -2.13
C ILE A 107 -18.66 -23.16 -0.62
N ASN A 108 -18.45 -24.40 -0.19
CA ASN A 108 -18.00 -24.73 1.15
C ASN A 108 -16.69 -23.93 1.31
N LEU A 109 -16.81 -22.64 1.61
CA LEU A 109 -15.73 -21.86 2.17
C LEU A 109 -15.60 -22.49 3.55
N PRO A 110 -14.53 -23.27 3.80
CA PRO A 110 -14.31 -23.81 5.12
C PRO A 110 -14.43 -22.65 6.12
N ASN A 111 -15.03 -22.91 7.28
CA ASN A 111 -14.92 -21.97 8.41
C ASN A 111 -13.47 -21.49 8.43
N PRO A 112 -13.20 -20.18 8.33
CA PRO A 112 -11.83 -19.71 8.23
C PRO A 112 -11.12 -20.20 9.48
N THR A 113 -10.33 -21.23 9.32
CA THR A 113 -9.46 -21.76 10.35
C THR A 113 -8.14 -21.05 10.17
N ILE A 114 -7.46 -20.76 11.28
CA ILE A 114 -6.10 -20.24 11.22
C ILE A 114 -5.29 -21.32 10.50
N VAL A 115 -4.90 -21.05 9.25
CA VAL A 115 -3.99 -21.92 8.50
C VAL A 115 -2.65 -21.79 9.20
N ASP A 116 -2.22 -22.87 9.84
CA ASP A 116 -0.97 -22.88 10.57
C ASP A 116 0.18 -22.47 9.64
N THR A 117 1.12 -21.68 10.17
CA THR A 117 2.34 -21.33 9.44
C THR A 117 3.02 -22.62 9.04
N THR A 118 3.13 -22.87 7.74
CA THR A 118 3.66 -24.16 7.27
C THR A 118 5.15 -24.24 7.60
N ILE A 119 5.71 -25.46 7.67
CA ILE A 119 7.17 -25.64 7.80
C ILE A 119 7.91 -24.87 6.69
N LYS A 120 7.33 -24.83 5.48
CA LYS A 120 7.87 -24.06 4.35
C LYS A 120 7.87 -22.55 4.59
N ASP A 121 6.82 -22.01 5.22
CA ASP A 121 6.75 -20.59 5.56
C ASP A 121 7.83 -20.22 6.58
N LEU A 122 8.02 -21.05 7.61
CA LEU A 122 9.07 -20.85 8.62
C LEU A 122 10.46 -20.94 7.99
N GLN A 123 10.70 -21.90 7.10
CA GLN A 123 11.95 -22.00 6.34
C GLN A 123 12.20 -20.73 5.52
N GLN A 124 11.17 -20.20 4.85
CA GLN A 124 11.28 -18.97 4.09
C GLN A 124 11.60 -17.77 4.99
N ILE A 125 10.89 -17.59 6.11
CA ILE A 125 11.15 -16.52 7.08
C ILE A 125 12.59 -16.61 7.62
N ASN A 126 13.02 -17.81 8.03
CA ASN A 126 14.35 -18.05 8.56
C ASN A 126 15.46 -17.84 7.53
N SER A 127 15.16 -17.99 6.23
CA SER A 127 16.11 -17.67 5.15
C SER A 127 16.25 -16.16 4.90
N THR A 128 15.17 -15.38 5.11
CA THR A 128 15.17 -13.93 4.85
C THR A 128 15.80 -13.14 6.01
N LEU A 129 15.58 -13.56 7.26
CA LEU A 129 16.06 -12.83 8.44
C LEU A 129 17.58 -12.57 8.46
N PRO A 130 18.47 -13.55 8.18
CA PRO A 130 19.91 -13.31 8.17
C PRO A 130 20.36 -12.25 7.17
N ILE A 131 19.69 -12.17 6.01
CA ILE A 131 19.98 -11.15 4.98
C ILE A 131 19.64 -9.76 5.52
N ILE A 132 18.53 -9.64 6.25
CA ILE A 132 18.11 -8.39 6.87
C ILE A 132 19.06 -7.97 7.99
N GLU A 133 19.52 -8.91 8.82
CA GLU A 133 20.50 -8.62 9.87
C GLU A 133 21.87 -8.23 9.30
N ALA A 134 22.33 -8.93 8.25
CA ALA A 134 23.56 -8.56 7.54
C ALA A 134 23.44 -7.14 6.94
N LYS A 135 22.28 -6.81 6.38
CA LYS A 135 21.99 -5.46 5.87
C LYS A 135 22.06 -4.43 7.01
N LYS A 136 21.40 -4.67 8.16
CA LYS A 136 21.45 -3.75 9.31
C LYS A 136 22.88 -3.53 9.79
N ARG A 137 23.68 -4.60 9.88
CA ARG A 137 25.11 -4.52 10.23
C ARG A 137 25.87 -3.60 9.29
N ILE A 138 25.74 -3.80 7.97
CA ILE A 138 26.41 -2.96 6.96
C ILE A 138 25.95 -1.51 7.06
N MET A 139 24.65 -1.27 7.24
CA MET A 139 24.11 0.09 7.36
C MET A 139 24.60 0.83 8.61
N HIS A 140 24.81 0.12 9.71
CA HIS A 140 25.30 0.71 10.96
C HIS A 140 26.82 0.89 11.00
N ALA A 141 27.56 0.21 10.12
CA ALA A 141 29.00 0.32 9.99
C ALA A 141 29.36 1.16 8.74
N PHE A 142 28.72 2.33 8.59
CA PHE A 142 28.86 3.16 7.40
C PHE A 142 30.29 3.66 7.18
N ASP A 143 30.98 4.00 8.27
CA ASP A 143 32.36 4.49 8.23
C ASP A 143 33.37 3.39 7.90
N ASP A 144 33.01 2.11 8.06
CA ASP A 144 33.88 0.98 7.68
C ASP A 144 33.92 0.75 6.15
N LEU A 145 33.04 1.41 5.38
CA LEU A 145 33.12 1.40 3.91
C LEU A 145 34.21 2.36 3.42
N ASP A 146 35.15 1.86 2.64
CA ASP A 146 36.17 2.66 1.96
C ASP A 146 35.54 3.62 0.94
N ASP A 147 36.02 4.87 0.85
CA ASP A 147 35.54 5.87 -0.10
C ASP A 147 35.80 5.47 -1.57
N ILE A 148 36.60 4.42 -1.81
CA ILE A 148 36.70 3.79 -3.14
C ILE A 148 35.34 3.42 -3.74
N PHE A 149 34.32 3.13 -2.91
CA PHE A 149 32.98 2.85 -3.42
C PHE A 149 32.35 4.04 -4.14
N LEU A 150 32.64 5.28 -3.74
CA LEU A 150 32.19 6.49 -4.45
C LEU A 150 32.72 6.57 -5.90
N LYS A 151 33.78 5.81 -6.21
CA LYS A 151 34.38 5.68 -7.55
C LYS A 151 34.05 4.33 -8.22
N GLY A 152 33.32 3.46 -7.53
CA GLY A 152 32.92 2.13 -8.02
C GLY A 152 31.72 2.18 -8.96
N PRO A 153 31.20 1.01 -9.39
CA PRO A 153 30.03 0.94 -10.26
C PRO A 153 28.79 1.49 -9.54
N ILE A 154 28.07 2.40 -10.20
CA ILE A 154 26.88 3.06 -9.62
C ILE A 154 25.62 2.67 -10.38
N LEU A 155 25.71 2.48 -11.69
CA LEU A 155 24.57 2.05 -12.50
C LEU A 155 24.24 0.59 -12.22
N PHE A 156 22.95 0.23 -12.25
CA PHE A 156 22.56 -1.16 -11.98
C PHE A 156 23.22 -2.17 -12.92
N GLU A 157 23.34 -1.84 -14.20
CA GLU A 157 24.01 -2.71 -15.19
C GLU A 157 25.49 -2.97 -14.83
N GLU A 158 26.20 -1.97 -14.32
CA GLU A 158 27.60 -2.07 -13.90
C GLU A 158 27.72 -2.92 -12.62
N ILE A 159 26.85 -2.69 -11.63
CA ILE A 159 26.85 -3.42 -10.36
C ILE A 159 26.49 -4.90 -10.59
N ILE A 160 25.53 -5.18 -11.47
CA ILE A 160 25.16 -6.57 -11.82
C ILE A 160 26.35 -7.24 -12.52
N SER A 161 26.92 -6.61 -13.54
CA SER A 161 28.00 -7.16 -14.37
C SER A 161 29.31 -7.35 -13.62
N SER A 162 29.61 -6.49 -12.63
CA SER A 162 30.85 -6.56 -11.84
C SER A 162 30.94 -7.77 -10.90
N ASN A 163 29.90 -8.60 -10.81
CA ASN A 163 29.78 -9.69 -9.81
C ASN A 163 29.98 -9.25 -8.35
N PHE A 164 29.94 -7.93 -8.09
CA PHE A 164 30.03 -7.39 -6.76
C PHE A 164 28.78 -7.75 -5.95
N ASN A 165 28.98 -8.15 -4.70
CA ASN A 165 27.93 -8.36 -3.71
C ASN A 165 28.44 -7.90 -2.35
N ILE A 166 27.86 -6.82 -1.85
CA ILE A 166 28.27 -6.19 -0.58
C ILE A 166 28.16 -7.14 0.62
N PHE A 167 27.26 -8.13 0.58
CA PHE A 167 27.14 -9.11 1.66
C PHE A 167 28.36 -10.02 1.81
N ARG A 168 29.21 -10.14 0.77
CA ARG A 168 30.51 -10.84 0.89
C ARG A 168 31.49 -10.10 1.80
N LEU A 169 31.27 -8.81 2.01
CA LEU A 169 32.09 -7.97 2.86
C LEU A 169 31.55 -7.89 4.30
N THR A 170 30.45 -8.57 4.64
CA THR A 170 29.81 -8.49 5.98
C THR A 170 30.80 -8.70 7.12
N GLY A 171 31.81 -9.57 6.95
CA GLY A 171 32.85 -9.82 7.94
C GLY A 171 33.78 -8.63 8.23
N ASN A 172 33.92 -7.70 7.28
CA ASN A 172 34.76 -6.52 7.39
C ASN A 172 34.08 -5.38 8.17
N PHE A 173 32.76 -5.46 8.37
CA PHE A 173 31.97 -4.45 9.07
C PHE A 173 31.92 -4.72 10.56
N SER A 174 32.11 -3.69 11.37
CA SER A 174 32.04 -3.75 12.82
C SER A 174 30.66 -4.26 13.29
N PRO A 175 30.60 -5.22 14.23
CA PRO A 175 29.34 -5.85 14.66
C PRO A 175 28.44 -4.92 15.48
N ASN A 176 29.00 -3.89 16.10
CA ASN A 176 28.30 -2.83 16.82
C ASN A 176 29.18 -1.58 16.76
N THR A 177 28.81 -0.61 15.91
CA THR A 177 29.39 0.73 16.02
C THR A 177 29.12 1.22 17.44
N SER A 178 30.20 1.46 18.18
CA SER A 178 30.09 2.06 19.52
C SER A 178 29.46 3.45 19.36
N PRO A 179 28.64 3.92 20.33
CA PRO A 179 28.18 5.30 20.32
C PRO A 179 29.39 6.22 20.17
N ILE A 180 29.29 7.18 19.26
CA ILE A 180 30.38 8.15 19.05
C ILE A 180 30.59 8.92 20.36
N PRO A 181 31.82 8.95 20.92
CA PRO A 181 32.13 9.73 22.10
C PRO A 181 31.76 11.20 21.92
N PHE A 182 31.28 11.87 22.98
CA PHE A 182 30.85 13.27 22.90
C PHE A 182 31.96 14.23 22.42
N ASP A 183 33.21 13.97 22.78
CA ASP A 183 34.35 14.76 22.34
C ASP A 183 34.63 14.63 20.83
N GLU A 184 34.33 13.45 20.26
CA GLU A 184 34.39 13.22 18.82
C GLU A 184 33.21 13.88 18.10
N LEU A 185 31.99 13.85 18.66
CA LEU A 185 30.86 14.64 18.15
C LEU A 185 31.16 16.16 18.13
N LYS A 186 31.94 16.65 19.09
CA LYS A 186 32.35 18.06 19.13
C LYS A 186 33.38 18.39 18.05
N SER A 187 34.30 17.47 17.73
CA SER A 187 35.22 17.62 16.60
C SER A 187 34.48 17.54 15.26
N TRP A 188 33.37 16.79 15.20
CA TRP A 188 32.51 16.74 14.03
C TRP A 188 31.84 18.08 13.73
N LYS A 189 31.51 18.90 14.72
CA LYS A 189 31.00 20.26 14.48
C LYS A 189 32.02 21.12 13.71
N ALA A 190 33.30 21.07 14.12
CA ALA A 190 34.39 21.75 13.41
C ALA A 190 34.70 21.12 12.03
N PHE A 191 34.45 19.82 11.86
CA PHE A 191 34.55 19.09 10.60
C PHE A 191 33.42 19.48 9.62
N PHE A 192 32.19 19.64 10.11
CA PHE A 192 31.03 20.04 9.32
C PHE A 192 31.05 21.52 8.90
N GLU A 193 31.71 22.38 9.68
CA GLU A 193 31.89 23.81 9.37
C GLU A 193 32.90 24.08 8.22
N ASN A 194 33.66 23.08 7.73
CA ASN A 194 34.85 23.27 6.86
C ASN A 194 34.81 22.64 5.42
N ASN A 195 33.65 22.49 4.76
CA ASN A 195 33.46 22.10 3.34
C ASN A 195 33.49 20.59 2.93
N MET A 196 32.82 20.33 1.80
CA MET A 196 32.86 19.19 0.84
C MET A 196 32.52 17.78 1.33
N MET A 197 33.01 17.36 2.50
CA MET A 197 32.85 15.98 3.02
C MET A 197 31.40 15.60 3.33
N LEU A 198 30.53 16.60 3.58
CA LEU A 198 29.10 16.38 3.82
C LEU A 198 28.34 15.89 2.58
N ASN A 199 28.69 16.39 1.39
CA ASN A 199 28.07 15.95 0.13
C ASN A 199 28.56 14.55 -0.25
N GLU A 200 29.86 14.26 -0.09
CA GLU A 200 30.41 12.93 -0.33
C GLU A 200 29.78 11.88 0.61
N ARG A 201 29.60 12.20 1.90
CA ARG A 201 28.86 11.35 2.85
C ARG A 201 27.38 11.22 2.51
N PHE A 202 26.72 12.29 2.07
CA PHE A 202 25.33 12.24 1.61
C PHE A 202 25.16 11.29 0.41
N HIS A 203 26.01 11.40 -0.61
CA HIS A 203 25.95 10.51 -1.77
C HIS A 203 26.34 9.06 -1.42
N LYS A 204 27.36 8.87 -0.57
CA LYS A 204 27.74 7.55 -0.03
C LYS A 204 26.56 6.87 0.66
N TYR A 205 25.69 7.63 1.32
CA TYR A 205 24.47 7.12 1.97
C TYR A 205 23.58 6.34 0.99
N PHE A 206 23.21 6.97 -0.13
CA PHE A 206 22.35 6.38 -1.18
C PHE A 206 23.07 5.28 -1.96
N LEU A 207 24.39 5.42 -2.16
CA LEU A 207 25.19 4.40 -2.85
C LEU A 207 25.24 3.09 -2.06
N VAL A 208 25.49 3.15 -0.75
CA VAL A 208 25.49 1.95 0.11
C VAL A 208 24.14 1.26 0.07
N ASP A 209 23.05 2.04 0.16
CA ASP A 209 21.70 1.46 0.08
C ASP A 209 21.42 0.84 -1.31
N ARG A 210 21.94 1.41 -2.39
CA ARG A 210 21.85 0.83 -3.72
C ARG A 210 22.62 -0.49 -3.82
N LEU A 211 23.82 -0.58 -3.27
CA LEU A 211 24.60 -1.83 -3.23
C LEU A 211 23.89 -2.91 -2.40
N LEU A 212 23.30 -2.52 -1.27
CA LEU A 212 22.45 -3.39 -0.46
C LEU A 212 21.22 -3.85 -1.25
N CYS A 213 20.59 -2.96 -2.02
CA CYS A 213 19.47 -3.31 -2.88
C CYS A 213 19.86 -4.41 -3.87
N VAL A 214 20.98 -4.25 -4.59
CA VAL A 214 21.44 -5.29 -5.53
C VAL A 214 21.83 -6.58 -4.80
N GLY A 215 22.49 -6.49 -3.63
CA GLY A 215 22.84 -7.65 -2.81
C GLY A 215 21.63 -8.46 -2.38
N ILE A 216 20.55 -7.80 -1.95
CA ILE A 216 19.30 -8.46 -1.51
C ILE A 216 18.61 -9.09 -2.71
N ALA A 217 18.52 -8.37 -3.83
CA ALA A 217 17.94 -8.89 -5.06
C ALA A 217 18.66 -10.18 -5.51
N LYS A 218 20.00 -10.16 -5.56
CA LYS A 218 20.82 -11.34 -5.88
C LYS A 218 20.67 -12.50 -4.89
N SER A 219 20.16 -12.25 -3.68
CA SER A 219 19.90 -13.29 -2.69
C SER A 219 18.53 -13.96 -2.87
N LEU A 220 17.67 -13.44 -3.74
CA LEU A 220 16.36 -14.01 -4.05
C LEU A 220 16.43 -14.93 -5.28
N PRO A 221 16.04 -16.22 -5.17
CA PRO A 221 16.12 -17.16 -6.29
C PRO A 221 15.35 -16.75 -7.55
N VAL A 222 14.33 -15.92 -7.43
CA VAL A 222 13.56 -15.42 -8.59
C VAL A 222 14.36 -14.41 -9.41
N PHE A 223 15.26 -13.66 -8.79
CA PHE A 223 16.03 -12.62 -9.47
C PHE A 223 17.01 -13.22 -10.48
N GLU A 224 17.62 -14.36 -10.16
CA GLU A 224 18.51 -15.10 -11.08
C GLU A 224 17.78 -15.64 -12.33
N LYS A 225 16.45 -15.80 -12.26
CA LYS A 225 15.63 -16.27 -13.38
C LYS A 225 15.22 -15.15 -14.34
N LEU A 226 15.38 -13.89 -13.92
CA LEU A 226 15.07 -12.74 -14.76
C LEU A 226 16.16 -12.51 -15.81
N THR A 227 15.76 -12.01 -16.98
CA THR A 227 16.73 -11.53 -17.98
C THR A 227 17.50 -10.32 -17.43
N LEU A 228 18.69 -10.02 -17.95
CA LEU A 228 19.45 -8.84 -17.52
C LEU A 228 18.65 -7.54 -17.67
N SER A 229 17.86 -7.42 -18.75
CA SER A 229 16.96 -6.28 -18.97
C SER A 229 15.91 -6.18 -17.85
N ASP A 230 15.28 -7.31 -17.51
CA ASP A 230 14.28 -7.36 -16.44
C ASP A 230 14.88 -7.09 -15.06
N GLN A 231 16.09 -7.60 -14.78
CA GLN A 231 16.81 -7.32 -13.54
C GLN A 231 17.05 -5.82 -13.36
N ILE A 232 17.50 -5.14 -14.42
CA ILE A 232 17.75 -3.69 -14.41
C ILE A 232 16.43 -2.92 -14.25
N ALA A 233 15.41 -3.25 -15.04
CA ALA A 233 14.09 -2.60 -14.97
C ALA A 233 13.48 -2.74 -13.56
N HIS A 234 13.56 -3.94 -12.99
CA HIS A 234 13.08 -4.23 -11.64
C HIS A 234 13.82 -3.41 -10.58
N LEU A 235 15.16 -3.42 -10.58
CA LEU A 235 15.97 -2.66 -9.62
C LEU A 235 15.70 -1.15 -9.70
N ARG A 236 15.52 -0.60 -10.90
CA ARG A 236 15.14 0.81 -11.10
C ARG A 236 13.81 1.17 -10.44
N GLN A 237 12.85 0.26 -10.48
CA GLN A 237 11.55 0.44 -9.86
C GLN A 237 11.61 0.36 -8.34
N ILE A 238 12.36 -0.59 -7.77
CA ILE A 238 12.28 -0.89 -6.33
C ILE A 238 13.32 -0.15 -5.48
N CYS A 239 14.42 0.33 -6.05
CA CYS A 239 15.55 0.80 -5.24
C CYS A 239 15.21 2.01 -4.36
N HIS A 240 14.55 3.03 -4.90
CA HIS A 240 14.19 4.22 -4.11
C HIS A 240 13.09 3.92 -3.09
N LEU A 241 12.11 3.07 -3.45
CA LEU A 241 11.14 2.52 -2.49
C LEU A 241 11.83 1.79 -1.34
N PHE A 242 12.78 0.91 -1.66
CA PHE A 242 13.56 0.15 -0.69
C PHE A 242 14.35 1.07 0.25
N ILE A 243 15.05 2.08 -0.30
CA ILE A 243 15.78 3.10 0.46
C ILE A 243 14.83 3.79 1.44
N CYS A 244 13.68 4.28 0.95
CA CYS A 244 12.73 5.01 1.78
C CYS A 244 12.13 4.14 2.88
N PHE A 245 11.63 2.95 2.54
CA PHE A 245 11.03 2.02 3.49
C PHE A 245 12.03 1.60 4.57
N THR A 246 13.26 1.26 4.16
CA THR A 246 14.32 0.81 5.04
C THR A 246 14.77 1.89 6.02
N ASN A 247 15.12 3.07 5.52
CA ASN A 247 15.70 4.11 6.36
C ASN A 247 14.67 4.66 7.35
N THR A 248 13.40 4.70 6.93
CA THR A 248 12.29 5.07 7.80
C THR A 248 12.08 4.05 8.92
N TYR A 249 12.12 2.75 8.60
CA TYR A 249 12.05 1.69 9.61
C TYR A 249 13.23 1.75 10.60
N LEU A 250 14.46 1.95 10.11
CA LEU A 250 15.65 2.01 10.96
C LEU A 250 15.65 3.22 11.89
N ALA A 251 15.26 4.38 11.38
CA ALA A 251 15.09 5.58 12.21
C ALA A 251 14.12 5.31 13.37
N TRP A 252 12.97 4.69 13.06
CA TRP A 252 12.01 4.28 14.07
C TRP A 252 12.60 3.27 15.07
N GLU A 253 13.27 2.23 14.58
CA GLU A 253 13.86 1.17 15.42
C GLU A 253 14.90 1.74 16.40
N LEU A 254 15.66 2.75 15.98
CA LEU A 254 16.63 3.46 16.82
C LEU A 254 16.02 4.57 17.69
N GLY A 255 14.72 4.85 17.55
CA GLY A 255 14.03 5.92 18.27
C GLY A 255 14.31 7.34 17.74
N PHE A 256 14.87 7.46 16.54
CA PHE A 256 15.12 8.75 15.89
C PHE A 256 13.86 9.32 15.24
N GLU A 257 13.81 10.65 15.11
CA GLU A 257 12.71 11.37 14.45
C GLU A 257 12.98 11.61 12.96
N THR A 258 14.24 11.50 12.55
CA THR A 258 14.70 11.66 11.18
C THR A 258 15.54 10.46 10.78
N TRP A 259 15.74 10.26 9.48
CA TRP A 259 16.64 9.21 8.98
C TRP A 259 18.03 9.36 9.58
N ALA A 260 18.46 8.34 10.32
CA ALA A 260 19.76 8.28 10.94
C ALA A 260 20.18 6.82 11.15
N ARG A 261 21.50 6.62 11.18
CA ARG A 261 22.18 5.35 11.47
C ARG A 261 22.77 5.39 12.89
N LYS A 262 23.30 4.27 13.39
CA LYS A 262 23.89 4.19 14.75
C LYS A 262 25.15 5.05 14.92
N ASP A 263 25.83 5.35 13.81
CA ASP A 263 26.92 6.31 13.69
C ASP A 263 26.43 7.77 13.57
N TYR A 264 25.13 8.02 13.80
CA TYR A 264 24.50 9.35 13.70
C TYR A 264 24.61 10.03 12.33
N VAL A 265 25.03 9.29 11.30
CA VAL A 265 24.99 9.79 9.92
C VAL A 265 23.54 9.82 9.46
N GLY A 266 23.08 11.01 9.05
CA GLY A 266 21.72 11.23 8.58
C GLY A 266 21.68 12.27 7.46
N PRO A 267 20.94 12.03 6.37
CA PRO A 267 20.90 12.93 5.21
C PRO A 267 20.28 14.29 5.53
N ALA A 268 19.37 14.38 6.50
CA ALA A 268 18.78 15.65 6.94
C ALA A 268 19.84 16.64 7.45
N LEU A 269 20.86 16.14 8.18
CA LEU A 269 21.95 16.98 8.68
C LEU A 269 22.78 17.57 7.54
N ALA A 270 23.04 16.77 6.49
CA ALA A 270 23.76 17.24 5.30
C ALA A 270 22.99 18.33 4.56
N ILE A 271 21.65 18.24 4.51
CA ILE A 271 20.82 19.28 3.90
C ILE A 271 20.81 20.57 4.76
N MET A 272 20.60 20.44 6.07
CA MET A 272 20.50 21.60 6.98
C MET A 272 21.82 22.35 7.16
N ASN A 273 22.96 21.67 7.07
CA ASN A 273 24.27 22.31 7.20
C ASN A 273 24.79 22.88 5.87
N ASN A 274 24.07 22.68 4.77
CA ASN A 274 24.45 23.25 3.49
C ASN A 274 23.84 24.64 3.33
N ASN A 275 24.69 25.67 3.46
CA ASN A 275 24.29 27.08 3.32
C ASN A 275 23.58 27.39 1.99
N VAL A 276 23.83 26.60 0.95
CA VAL A 276 23.18 26.75 -0.35
C VAL A 276 21.71 26.29 -0.30
N TYR A 277 21.41 25.22 0.45
CA TYR A 277 20.06 24.67 0.57
C TYR A 277 19.20 25.39 1.61
N LEU A 278 19.83 26.05 2.59
CA LEU A 278 19.11 26.78 3.66
C LEU A 278 18.17 27.88 3.14
N HIS A 279 18.40 28.39 1.93
CA HIS A 279 17.57 29.41 1.31
C HIS A 279 16.56 28.85 0.29
N ASP A 280 16.51 27.53 0.09
CA ASP A 280 15.56 26.88 -0.80
C ASP A 280 14.45 26.18 -0.02
N GLU A 281 13.32 26.86 0.11
CA GLU A 281 12.15 26.37 0.84
C GLU A 281 11.63 25.03 0.29
N LYS A 282 11.70 24.80 -1.04
CA LYS A 282 11.23 23.55 -1.64
C LYS A 282 12.15 22.39 -1.31
N MET A 283 13.46 22.62 -1.37
CA MET A 283 14.46 21.62 -0.99
C MET A 283 14.27 21.21 0.48
N LEU A 284 14.09 22.20 1.37
CA LEU A 284 13.84 21.95 2.80
C LEU A 284 12.51 21.24 3.05
N GLU A 285 11.44 21.63 2.36
CA GLU A 285 10.12 20.97 2.47
C GLU A 285 10.20 19.50 2.06
N TRP A 286 10.82 19.21 0.92
CA TRP A 286 10.97 17.83 0.46
C TRP A 286 11.90 17.03 1.37
N ALA A 287 13.00 17.60 1.85
CA ALA A 287 13.90 16.93 2.80
C ALA A 287 13.19 16.61 4.13
N ASP A 288 12.43 17.55 4.68
CA ASP A 288 11.63 17.33 5.90
C ASP A 288 10.57 16.24 5.70
N TYR A 289 9.85 16.28 4.58
CA TYR A 289 8.89 15.24 4.24
C TYR A 289 9.57 13.86 4.14
N SER A 290 10.67 13.80 3.37
CA SER A 290 11.34 12.54 3.05
C SER A 290 11.98 11.88 4.27
N PHE A 291 12.70 12.67 5.08
CA PHE A 291 13.53 12.13 6.15
C PHE A 291 12.85 12.14 7.52
N THR A 292 11.95 13.08 7.79
CA THR A 292 11.38 13.29 9.13
C THR A 292 9.91 12.90 9.20
N LYS A 293 9.04 13.52 8.37
CA LYS A 293 7.59 13.24 8.42
C LYS A 293 7.25 11.79 8.09
N SER A 294 8.05 11.13 7.25
CA SER A 294 7.89 9.72 6.89
C SER A 294 8.00 8.77 8.09
N VAL A 295 8.84 9.07 9.09
CA VAL A 295 9.14 8.21 10.25
C VAL A 295 7.93 8.03 11.18
N VAL A 296 7.06 9.04 11.26
CA VAL A 296 5.86 9.01 12.11
C VAL A 296 4.94 7.83 11.78
N HIS A 297 4.88 7.41 10.51
CA HIS A 297 4.03 6.29 10.10
C HIS A 297 4.49 4.96 10.70
N PHE A 298 5.80 4.75 10.83
CA PHE A 298 6.39 3.55 11.42
C PHE A 298 6.31 3.56 12.96
N LYS A 299 6.49 4.74 13.57
CA LYS A 299 6.26 4.94 15.03
C LYS A 299 4.86 4.47 15.47
N ARG A 300 3.84 4.70 14.65
CA ARG A 300 2.45 4.31 14.94
C ARG A 300 2.16 2.84 14.68
N ALA A 301 2.77 2.25 13.66
CA ALA A 301 2.46 0.89 13.23
C ALA A 301 3.29 -0.19 13.94
N THR A 302 4.47 0.14 14.48
CA THR A 302 5.35 -0.77 15.25
C THR A 302 5.54 -2.15 14.61
N LEU A 303 6.40 -2.24 13.59
CA LEU A 303 6.64 -3.48 12.85
C LEU A 303 7.51 -4.48 13.64
N THR A 304 7.15 -5.76 13.62
CA THR A 304 8.05 -6.84 14.05
C THR A 304 9.17 -7.07 13.03
N SER A 305 10.28 -7.67 13.44
CA SER A 305 11.40 -8.02 12.54
C SER A 305 10.98 -8.96 11.41
N VAL A 306 10.06 -9.89 11.68
CA VAL A 306 9.49 -10.80 10.67
C VAL A 306 8.59 -10.06 9.69
N GLU A 307 7.70 -9.17 10.16
CA GLU A 307 6.89 -8.31 9.28
C GLU A 307 7.80 -7.47 8.37
N PHE A 308 8.83 -6.84 8.93
CA PHE A 308 9.79 -6.05 8.16
C PHE A 308 10.50 -6.90 7.09
N ALA A 309 11.01 -8.08 7.44
CA ALA A 309 11.69 -8.97 6.50
C ALA A 309 10.77 -9.43 5.35
N LEU A 310 9.51 -9.77 5.66
CA LEU A 310 8.53 -10.16 4.65
C LEU A 310 8.11 -8.98 3.77
N LEU A 311 7.98 -7.77 4.33
CA LEU A 311 7.69 -6.57 3.53
C LEU A 311 8.84 -6.21 2.60
N ILE A 312 10.09 -6.39 3.03
CA ILE A 312 11.25 -6.29 2.13
C ILE A 312 11.12 -7.32 1.01
N ALA A 313 10.85 -8.59 1.31
CA ALA A 313 10.67 -9.60 0.26
C ALA A 313 9.54 -9.22 -0.72
N ILE A 314 8.41 -8.70 -0.23
CA ILE A 314 7.30 -8.23 -1.06
C ILE A 314 7.72 -7.07 -1.97
N ILE A 315 8.43 -6.05 -1.43
CA ILE A 315 8.99 -4.94 -2.22
C ILE A 315 9.89 -5.48 -3.34
N PHE A 316 10.74 -6.46 -3.03
CA PHE A 316 11.66 -7.07 -4.00
C PHE A 316 11.00 -8.04 -4.99
N THR A 317 9.71 -8.32 -4.83
CA THR A 317 8.90 -9.13 -5.76
C THR A 317 7.83 -8.31 -6.47
N LYS A 318 7.90 -6.98 -6.37
CA LYS A 318 6.99 -6.07 -7.05
C LYS A 318 7.02 -6.29 -8.56
N SER A 319 5.87 -6.57 -9.17
CA SER A 319 5.77 -7.07 -10.55
C SER A 319 5.21 -6.06 -11.56
N ASP A 320 5.00 -4.82 -11.16
CA ASP A 320 4.41 -3.74 -11.95
C ASP A 320 5.44 -2.73 -12.47
N ALA A 321 6.74 -3.08 -12.43
CA ALA A 321 7.79 -2.21 -12.97
C ALA A 321 7.63 -1.97 -14.47
N GLU A 322 7.82 -0.72 -14.88
CA GLU A 322 7.92 -0.35 -16.28
C GLU A 322 9.17 -0.98 -16.91
N GLY A 323 9.05 -1.52 -18.12
CA GLY A 323 10.15 -2.19 -18.82
C GLY A 323 10.33 -3.68 -18.53
N LEU A 324 9.56 -4.28 -17.61
CA LEU A 324 9.56 -5.74 -17.42
C LEU A 324 8.86 -6.47 -18.58
N SER A 325 9.46 -7.58 -19.00
CA SER A 325 8.87 -8.60 -19.88
C SER A 325 7.63 -9.25 -19.24
N VAL A 326 6.79 -9.88 -20.05
CA VAL A 326 5.60 -10.58 -19.56
C VAL A 326 6.00 -11.72 -18.61
N GLU A 327 7.04 -12.46 -18.98
CA GLU A 327 7.62 -13.56 -18.22
C GLU A 327 8.22 -13.05 -16.89
N GLY A 328 8.94 -11.93 -16.92
CA GLY A 328 9.50 -11.30 -15.72
C GLY A 328 8.42 -10.85 -14.74
N LYS A 329 7.32 -10.26 -15.24
CA LYS A 329 6.16 -9.89 -14.41
C LYS A 329 5.51 -11.12 -13.77
N GLU A 330 5.33 -12.20 -14.52
CA GLU A 330 4.73 -13.44 -14.00
C GLU A 330 5.60 -14.08 -12.91
N LEU A 331 6.92 -14.18 -13.14
CA LEU A 331 7.87 -14.71 -12.16
C LEU A 331 7.81 -13.94 -10.83
N LEU A 332 7.87 -12.60 -10.91
CA LEU A 332 7.84 -11.72 -9.74
C LEU A 332 6.47 -11.78 -9.04
N TYR A 333 5.37 -11.77 -9.79
CA TYR A 333 4.02 -11.85 -9.23
C TYR A 333 3.80 -13.14 -8.42
N ASN A 334 4.24 -14.29 -8.95
CA ASN A 334 4.11 -15.57 -8.27
C ASN A 334 4.84 -15.59 -6.91
N GLU A 335 6.06 -15.03 -6.83
CA GLU A 335 6.76 -14.90 -5.55
C GLU A 335 6.12 -13.85 -4.62
N SER A 336 5.59 -12.74 -5.17
CA SER A 336 4.88 -11.72 -4.37
C SER A 336 3.65 -12.28 -3.67
N VAL A 337 2.86 -13.09 -4.38
CA VAL A 337 1.71 -13.81 -3.80
C VAL A 337 2.16 -14.73 -2.67
N LYS A 338 3.29 -15.43 -2.84
CA LYS A 338 3.85 -16.31 -1.81
C LYS A 338 4.23 -15.54 -0.54
N TYR A 339 5.01 -14.46 -0.63
CA TYR A 339 5.40 -13.67 0.55
C TYR A 339 4.21 -12.96 1.21
N THR A 340 3.25 -12.47 0.42
CA THR A 340 2.00 -11.89 0.92
C THR A 340 1.20 -12.89 1.75
N ASN A 341 1.08 -14.12 1.24
CA ASN A 341 0.39 -15.20 1.93
C ASN A 341 1.12 -15.64 3.22
N ILE A 342 2.45 -15.66 3.21
CA ILE A 342 3.26 -15.93 4.43
C ILE A 342 3.00 -14.83 5.47
N LEU A 343 3.02 -13.56 5.08
CA LEU A 343 2.76 -12.43 5.97
C LEU A 343 1.34 -12.47 6.56
N LEU A 344 0.33 -12.80 5.74
CA LEU A 344 -1.04 -12.97 6.20
C LEU A 344 -1.13 -14.06 7.26
N ARG A 345 -0.60 -15.26 6.98
CA ARG A 345 -0.63 -16.38 7.94
C ARG A 345 0.14 -16.07 9.21
N TYR A 346 1.30 -15.42 9.10
CA TYR A 346 2.08 -14.98 10.26
C TYR A 346 1.28 -14.03 11.15
N ASN A 347 0.62 -13.03 10.56
CA ASN A 347 -0.20 -12.08 11.30
C ASN A 347 -1.45 -12.73 11.90
N GLN A 348 -2.14 -13.59 11.14
CA GLN A 348 -3.35 -14.30 11.62
C GLN A 348 -3.06 -15.24 12.78
N ARG A 349 -1.91 -15.90 12.77
CA ARG A 349 -1.46 -16.73 13.90
C ARG A 349 -1.20 -15.90 15.16
N ARG A 350 -0.63 -14.70 15.00
CA ARG A 350 -0.21 -13.86 16.12
C ARG A 350 -1.35 -13.04 16.72
N LEU A 351 -2.31 -12.62 15.90
CA LEU A 351 -3.34 -11.65 16.29
C LEU A 351 -4.78 -12.18 16.18
N GLY A 352 -5.00 -13.32 15.50
CA GLY A 352 -6.32 -13.80 15.13
C GLY A 352 -6.67 -13.51 13.67
N LEU A 353 -7.73 -14.14 13.15
CA LEU A 353 -8.05 -14.12 11.71
C LEU A 353 -8.36 -12.72 11.18
N ILE A 354 -9.16 -11.95 11.92
CA ILE A 354 -9.67 -10.64 11.50
C ILE A 354 -8.57 -9.60 11.71
N GLU A 355 -8.02 -9.55 12.92
CA GLU A 355 -6.96 -8.63 13.33
C GLU A 355 -5.68 -8.88 12.52
N GLY A 356 -5.36 -10.12 12.19
CA GLY A 356 -4.24 -10.46 11.33
C GLY A 356 -4.41 -9.98 9.88
N ALA A 357 -5.63 -10.03 9.35
CA ALA A 357 -5.93 -9.46 8.03
C ALA A 357 -5.89 -7.93 8.04
N GLN A 358 -6.41 -7.29 9.10
CA GLN A 358 -6.27 -5.84 9.32
C GLN A 358 -4.79 -5.44 9.43
N ARG A 359 -3.99 -6.26 10.11
CA ARG A 359 -2.55 -6.05 10.23
C ARG A 359 -1.82 -6.13 8.90
N LEU A 360 -2.21 -7.04 8.01
CA LEU A 360 -1.66 -7.09 6.65
C LEU A 360 -1.91 -5.78 5.90
N ASP A 361 -3.12 -5.24 6.00
CA ASP A 361 -3.52 -3.97 5.39
C ASP A 361 -2.73 -2.78 6.00
N GLU A 362 -2.49 -2.76 7.31
CA GLU A 362 -1.57 -1.80 7.94
C GLU A 362 -0.14 -1.90 7.40
N CYS A 363 0.38 -3.11 7.23
CA CYS A 363 1.70 -3.32 6.66
C CYS A 363 1.80 -2.78 5.22
N PHE A 364 0.78 -3.00 4.40
CA PHE A 364 0.74 -2.45 3.04
C PHE A 364 0.56 -0.94 2.98
N ARG A 365 -0.15 -0.33 3.95
CA ARG A 365 -0.15 1.13 4.10
C ARG A 365 1.25 1.70 4.28
N LEU A 366 2.16 1.02 4.99
CA LEU A 366 3.54 1.48 5.15
C LEU A 366 4.34 1.44 3.84
N ILE A 367 4.12 0.42 3.01
CA ILE A 367 4.69 0.39 1.65
C ILE A 367 4.16 1.57 0.84
N ASN A 368 2.84 1.81 0.84
CA ASN A 368 2.24 2.91 0.09
C ASN A 368 2.74 4.29 0.55
N ARG A 369 2.89 4.51 1.87
CA ARG A 369 3.53 5.73 2.40
C ARG A 369 4.99 5.86 1.97
N SER A 370 5.69 4.73 1.80
CA SER A 370 7.07 4.73 1.31
C SER A 370 7.16 5.01 -0.19
N ILE A 371 6.12 4.70 -0.99
CA ILE A 371 6.00 5.10 -2.40
C ILE A 371 5.80 6.61 -2.51
N GLU A 372 4.93 7.20 -1.67
CA GLU A 372 4.77 8.66 -1.58
C GLU A 372 6.10 9.34 -1.22
N ASN A 373 6.83 8.78 -0.24
CA ASN A 373 8.16 9.25 0.15
C ASN A 373 9.19 9.12 -0.98
N GLU A 374 9.20 8.00 -1.71
CA GLU A 374 10.07 7.80 -2.88
C GLU A 374 9.87 8.93 -3.90
N TYR A 375 8.62 9.29 -4.21
CA TYR A 375 8.33 10.34 -5.18
C TYR A 375 8.93 11.69 -4.73
N THR A 376 8.70 12.08 -3.47
CA THR A 376 9.26 13.31 -2.90
C THR A 376 10.79 13.30 -2.88
N THR A 377 11.39 12.16 -2.54
CA THR A 377 12.85 11.99 -2.54
C THR A 377 13.43 12.14 -3.95
N LYS A 378 12.76 11.57 -4.96
CA LYS A 378 13.16 11.74 -6.38
C LYS A 378 13.03 13.19 -6.85
N LEU A 379 12.00 13.92 -6.41
CA LEU A 379 11.87 15.36 -6.69
C LEU A 379 13.02 16.15 -6.07
N MET A 380 13.33 15.90 -4.80
CA MET A 380 14.43 16.53 -4.09
C MET A 380 15.77 16.28 -4.78
N LEU A 381 16.11 15.03 -5.10
CA LEU A 381 17.35 14.69 -5.80
C LEU A 381 17.39 15.29 -7.22
N SER A 382 16.25 15.33 -7.93
CA SER A 382 16.18 15.96 -9.26
C SER A 382 16.38 17.47 -9.20
N HIS A 383 15.84 18.11 -8.16
CA HIS A 383 16.01 19.53 -7.91
C HIS A 383 17.45 19.85 -7.52
N GLN A 384 18.03 19.01 -6.66
CA GLN A 384 19.45 19.06 -6.31
C GLN A 384 20.34 19.03 -7.56
N LEU A 385 20.07 18.05 -8.44
CA LEU A 385 20.78 17.91 -9.71
C LEU A 385 20.57 19.11 -10.63
N LYS A 386 19.37 19.68 -10.71
CA LYS A 386 19.09 20.76 -11.66
C LYS A 386 19.73 22.09 -11.27
N TYR A 387 19.75 22.43 -9.99
CA TYR A 387 20.09 23.79 -9.55
C TYR A 387 21.44 23.91 -8.85
N TYR A 388 22.00 22.81 -8.34
CA TYR A 388 23.20 22.85 -7.49
C TYR A 388 24.37 22.01 -7.98
N SER A 389 24.19 21.32 -9.10
CA SER A 389 25.21 20.44 -9.67
C SER A 389 26.22 21.14 -10.59
N MET A 390 26.03 22.44 -10.88
CA MET A 390 26.83 23.22 -11.85
C MET A 390 27.96 24.05 -11.22
N ASP A 391 28.16 23.99 -9.91
CA ASP A 391 29.28 24.71 -9.28
C ASP A 391 30.60 23.95 -9.50
N VAL A 392 31.68 24.64 -9.83
CA VAL A 392 32.94 24.04 -10.34
C VAL A 392 33.59 23.10 -9.31
N ASN A 393 33.30 23.29 -8.02
CA ASN A 393 33.72 22.41 -6.92
C ASN A 393 32.81 21.19 -6.69
N HIS A 394 31.66 21.09 -7.37
CA HIS A 394 30.61 20.07 -7.20
C HIS A 394 30.42 19.18 -8.44
N PHE A 395 31.31 19.26 -9.43
CA PHE A 395 31.18 18.53 -10.70
C PHE A 395 31.14 17.00 -10.52
N LYS A 396 31.86 16.45 -9.52
CA LYS A 396 31.84 15.01 -9.17
C LYS A 396 30.51 14.56 -8.56
N ASP A 397 29.88 15.43 -7.76
CA ASP A 397 28.58 15.18 -7.16
C ASP A 397 27.47 15.11 -8.22
N SER A 398 27.59 15.89 -9.30
CA SER A 398 26.64 15.87 -10.41
C SER A 398 26.56 14.51 -11.11
N ASP A 399 27.69 13.85 -11.36
CA ASP A 399 27.75 12.57 -12.08
C ASP A 399 27.20 11.43 -11.21
N ILE A 400 27.55 11.42 -9.92
CA ILE A 400 27.01 10.45 -8.95
C ILE A 400 25.49 10.60 -8.87
N LEU A 401 24.97 11.84 -8.76
CA LEU A 401 23.55 12.10 -8.64
C LEU A 401 22.78 11.73 -9.92
N LYS A 402 23.34 11.99 -11.11
CA LYS A 402 22.78 11.51 -12.40
C LYS A 402 22.65 10.00 -12.41
N LYS A 403 23.71 9.28 -12.02
CA LYS A 403 23.73 7.82 -11.95
C LYS A 403 22.74 7.28 -10.90
N LEU A 404 22.65 7.90 -9.72
CA LEU A 404 21.65 7.56 -8.70
C LEU A 404 20.20 7.79 -9.17
N LEU A 405 19.98 8.73 -10.08
CA LEU A 405 18.69 8.98 -10.71
C LEU A 405 18.48 8.17 -12.01
N GLU A 406 19.45 7.33 -12.40
CA GLU A 406 19.42 6.55 -13.64
C GLU A 406 19.19 7.41 -14.89
N ARG A 407 19.64 8.67 -14.85
CA ARG A 407 19.63 9.57 -16.01
C ARG A 407 20.93 9.40 -16.78
N ARG A 408 20.80 8.98 -18.04
CA ARG A 408 21.87 9.14 -19.03
C ARG A 408 21.66 10.53 -19.62
N ASP A 409 22.58 11.43 -19.27
CA ASP A 409 22.69 12.85 -19.65
C ASP A 409 21.97 13.89 -18.77
#